data_AF-A6F6W4-F1
#
_entry.id   AF-A6F6W4-F1
#
_cell.length_a   1.000
_cell.length_b   1.000
_cell.length_c   1.000
_cell.angle_alpha   90.00
_cell.angle_beta   90.00
_cell.angle_gamma   90.00
#
_symmetry.space_group_name_H-M   'P 1'
#
loop_
_entity.id
_entity.type
_entity.pdbx_description
1 polymer ?
#
loop_
_entity_poly.entity_id
_entity_poly.type
_entity_poly.pdbx_seq_one_letter_code
_entity_poly.pdbx_strand_id
1 'polypeptide(L)'
;MSKKLSIKDRIAILFSGVPSTPALTEKELEQPARGITIRFMPDVRNFLDHQADHVGCSIQDLVSMTMTSVMKATENPMASELELMCSRFRQLFQMHEINTFDIPNMIKSGNLTPSQLMDDKALLDALSSDIVNEVSDMFNISVGWVKGADEYLFNYGGHGTVYKSVDSIAYRLARYRINGERPRVFFVLDTESKNVEKQMSDANASGDNSSDELRIGVVIARTKTVGTQTFTVYDVLDSQRWNYPRCRIHLKLLMLFCEKTGTTFDGISLKSQDYSNLFRGVIPAVKIISGVKNIWYPDQLLWNDKERNPEFEELETIKSSYATNDYESSMSHVGVHEKAIKESFKLKNIDAYMSGNYTEELQD
;
A
#
# COMPACT_ATOMS: atom_id res chain seq x y z
N MET A 1 14.86 23.57 3.91
CA MET A 1 15.05 22.09 3.83
C MET A 1 15.76 21.76 2.53
N SER A 2 16.95 21.16 2.58
CA SER A 2 17.64 20.68 1.37
C SER A 2 16.87 19.48 0.81
N LYS A 3 16.32 19.60 -0.41
CA LYS A 3 15.59 18.52 -1.09
C LYS A 3 16.61 17.41 -1.37
N LYS A 4 16.61 16.34 -0.56
CA LYS A 4 17.48 15.17 -0.79
C LYS A 4 17.15 14.59 -2.17
N LEU A 5 18.05 14.75 -3.13
CA LEU A 5 17.95 14.12 -4.45
C LEU A 5 17.93 12.61 -4.31
N SER A 6 16.95 11.96 -4.94
CA SER A 6 16.87 10.50 -5.00
C SER A 6 18.02 9.93 -5.84
N ILE A 7 18.28 8.62 -5.75
CA ILE A 7 19.26 7.95 -6.61
C ILE A 7 18.90 8.14 -8.08
N LYS A 8 17.60 8.03 -8.42
CA LYS A 8 17.10 8.26 -9.78
C LYS A 8 17.41 9.67 -10.26
N ASP A 9 17.18 10.69 -9.44
CA ASP A 9 17.49 12.08 -9.79
C ASP A 9 19.00 12.28 -10.04
N ARG A 10 19.84 11.67 -9.20
CA ARG A 10 21.30 11.75 -9.32
C ARG A 10 21.80 11.08 -10.59
N ILE A 11 21.27 9.90 -10.91
CA ILE A 11 21.58 9.19 -12.15
C ILE A 11 21.06 9.99 -13.36
N ALA A 12 19.82 10.47 -13.32
CA ALA A 12 19.24 11.28 -14.39
C ALA A 12 20.07 12.53 -14.68
N ILE A 13 20.57 13.23 -13.66
CA ILE A 13 21.47 14.39 -13.83
C ILE A 13 22.78 13.99 -14.53
N LEU A 14 23.35 12.82 -14.23
CA LEU A 14 24.60 12.36 -14.84
C LEU A 14 24.46 12.08 -16.34
N PHE A 15 23.27 11.67 -16.79
CA PHE A 15 23.03 11.26 -18.17
C PHE A 15 22.15 12.26 -18.96
N SER A 16 21.52 13.23 -18.30
CA SER A 16 20.72 14.26 -18.96
C SER A 16 21.59 15.18 -19.80
N GLY A 17 21.24 15.34 -21.08
CA GLY A 17 21.97 16.21 -22.02
C GLY A 17 23.19 15.55 -22.67
N VAL A 18 23.44 14.25 -22.43
CA VAL A 18 24.45 13.48 -23.16
C VAL A 18 23.87 13.05 -24.52
N PRO A 19 24.58 13.25 -25.65
CA PRO A 19 24.15 12.75 -26.95
C PRO A 19 23.99 11.22 -26.92
N SER A 20 23.08 10.68 -27.73
CA SER A 20 22.93 9.22 -27.87
C SER A 20 24.27 8.56 -28.21
N THR A 21 24.57 7.45 -27.54
CA THR A 21 25.78 6.66 -27.82
C THR A 21 25.77 6.22 -29.29
N PRO A 22 26.86 6.44 -30.04
CA PRO A 22 26.95 5.97 -31.42
C PRO A 22 26.80 4.44 -31.47
N ALA A 23 26.08 3.94 -32.48
CA ALA A 23 26.01 2.51 -32.72
C ALA A 23 27.41 1.94 -33.02
N LEU A 24 27.79 0.89 -32.30
CA LEU A 24 29.03 0.16 -32.56
C LEU A 24 28.91 -0.60 -33.89
N THR A 25 30.02 -0.66 -34.63
CA THR A 25 30.13 -1.52 -35.82
C THR A 25 30.17 -3.00 -35.43
N GLU A 26 29.84 -3.92 -36.35
CA GLU A 26 29.95 -5.37 -36.11
C GLU A 26 31.35 -5.77 -35.60
N LYS A 27 32.39 -5.14 -36.16
CA LYS A 27 33.78 -5.36 -35.77
C LYS A 27 34.11 -4.84 -34.37
N GLU A 28 33.38 -3.85 -33.86
CA GLU A 28 33.51 -3.33 -32.50
C GLU A 28 32.74 -4.18 -31.49
N LEU A 29 31.59 -4.74 -31.89
CA LEU A 29 30.81 -5.69 -31.09
C LEU A 29 31.55 -7.03 -30.87
N GLU A 30 32.40 -7.43 -31.82
CA GLU A 30 33.25 -8.63 -31.70
C GLU A 30 34.51 -8.41 -30.85
N GLN A 31 34.80 -7.17 -30.40
CA GLN A 31 35.98 -6.93 -29.58
C GLN A 31 35.83 -7.56 -28.19
N PRO A 32 36.86 -8.25 -27.68
CA PRO A 32 36.83 -8.77 -26.33
C PRO A 32 36.69 -7.63 -25.32
N ALA A 33 35.97 -7.91 -24.23
CA ALA A 33 35.77 -6.95 -23.16
C ALA A 33 37.12 -6.38 -22.68
N ARG A 34 37.26 -5.05 -22.74
CA ARG A 34 38.47 -4.36 -22.28
C ARG A 34 38.35 -4.11 -20.79
N GLY A 35 39.23 -4.73 -20.01
CA GLY A 35 39.33 -4.47 -18.58
C GLY A 35 39.74 -3.01 -18.32
N ILE A 36 39.01 -2.34 -17.44
CA ILE A 36 39.39 -1.02 -16.91
C ILE A 36 39.72 -1.16 -15.42
N THR A 37 40.77 -0.47 -14.98
CA THR A 37 41.14 -0.44 -13.56
C THR A 37 40.45 0.74 -12.89
N ILE A 38 39.43 0.48 -12.09
CA ILE A 38 38.73 1.49 -11.29
C ILE A 38 39.30 1.48 -9.87
N ARG A 39 39.64 2.65 -9.33
CA ARG A 39 40.07 2.81 -7.93
C ARG A 39 38.94 3.44 -7.13
N PHE A 40 38.41 2.69 -6.16
CA PHE A 40 37.37 3.16 -5.26
C PHE A 40 37.98 3.74 -3.98
N MET A 41 37.32 4.77 -3.42
CA MET A 41 37.61 5.21 -2.06
C MET A 41 37.25 4.10 -1.06
N PRO A 42 37.89 4.04 0.14
CA PRO A 42 37.72 2.93 1.07
C PRO A 42 36.27 2.66 1.48
N ASP A 43 35.48 3.71 1.69
CA ASP A 43 34.05 3.65 2.03
C ASP A 43 33.20 3.09 0.88
N VAL A 44 33.42 3.57 -0.35
CA VAL A 44 32.75 3.06 -1.56
C VAL A 44 33.12 1.61 -1.81
N ARG A 45 34.39 1.25 -1.61
CA ARG A 45 34.87 -0.13 -1.74
C ARG A 45 34.16 -1.05 -0.75
N ASN A 46 34.13 -0.67 0.53
CA ASN A 46 33.46 -1.46 1.57
C ASN A 46 31.96 -1.64 1.28
N PHE A 47 31.30 -0.61 0.77
CA PHE A 47 29.92 -0.72 0.30
C PHE A 47 29.77 -1.75 -0.83
N LEU A 48 30.62 -1.68 -1.87
CA LEU A 48 30.57 -2.59 -3.01
C LEU A 48 30.91 -4.03 -2.62
N ASP A 49 31.89 -4.25 -1.76
CA ASP A 49 32.23 -5.57 -1.21
C ASP A 49 31.00 -6.21 -0.56
N HIS A 50 30.30 -5.45 0.29
CA HIS A 50 29.10 -5.94 0.97
C HIS A 50 27.95 -6.30 0.01
N GLN A 51 27.74 -5.49 -1.04
CA GLN A 51 26.72 -5.77 -2.05
C GLN A 51 27.09 -6.98 -2.92
N ALA A 52 28.37 -7.09 -3.31
CA ALA A 52 28.86 -8.20 -4.13
C ALA A 52 28.76 -9.53 -3.39
N ASP A 53 29.11 -9.55 -2.10
CA ASP A 53 28.94 -10.72 -1.23
C ASP A 53 27.47 -11.13 -1.10
N HIS A 54 26.56 -10.16 -0.96
CA HIS A 54 25.13 -10.43 -0.88
C HIS A 54 24.55 -11.04 -2.17
N VAL A 55 25.04 -10.59 -3.32
CA VAL A 55 24.62 -11.08 -4.64
C VAL A 55 25.37 -12.37 -5.05
N GLY A 56 26.52 -12.65 -4.43
CA GLY A 56 27.35 -13.81 -4.72
C GLY A 56 28.21 -13.66 -5.99
N CYS A 57 28.64 -12.43 -6.31
CA CYS A 57 29.47 -12.14 -7.49
C CYS A 57 30.73 -11.34 -7.12
N SER A 58 31.63 -11.11 -8.08
CA SER A 58 32.79 -10.22 -7.85
C SER A 58 32.38 -8.74 -7.90
N ILE A 59 33.16 -7.85 -7.30
CA ILE A 59 32.94 -6.38 -7.45
C ILE A 59 32.94 -5.98 -8.92
N GLN A 60 33.80 -6.58 -9.75
CA GLN A 60 33.87 -6.26 -11.17
C GLN A 60 32.56 -6.63 -11.88
N ASP A 61 32.01 -7.82 -11.59
CA ASP A 61 30.71 -8.24 -12.13
C ASP A 61 29.60 -7.31 -11.66
N LEU A 62 29.55 -6.98 -10.37
CA LEU A 62 28.55 -6.07 -9.80
C LEU A 62 28.59 -4.68 -10.48
N VAL A 63 29.79 -4.12 -10.66
CA VAL A 63 29.99 -2.83 -11.33
C VAL A 63 29.56 -2.92 -12.79
N SER A 64 29.96 -3.99 -13.49
CA SER A 64 29.57 -4.21 -14.88
C SER A 64 28.05 -4.31 -15.01
N MET A 65 27.40 -5.15 -14.21
CA MET A 65 25.94 -5.30 -14.18
C MET A 65 25.24 -3.95 -13.94
N THR A 66 25.70 -3.20 -12.93
CA THR A 66 25.12 -1.89 -12.59
C THR A 66 25.24 -0.90 -13.76
N MET A 67 26.43 -0.79 -14.37
CA MET A 67 26.67 0.11 -15.49
C MET A 67 25.86 -0.31 -16.73
N THR A 68 25.78 -1.61 -17.03
CA THR A 68 24.95 -2.13 -18.12
C THR A 68 23.47 -1.82 -17.89
N SER A 69 22.97 -1.98 -16.67
CA SER A 69 21.58 -1.63 -16.33
C SER A 69 21.31 -0.13 -16.51
N VAL A 70 22.22 0.74 -16.05
CA VAL A 70 22.10 2.19 -16.24
C VAL A 70 22.13 2.57 -17.72
N MET A 71 23.04 1.98 -18.50
CA MET A 71 23.12 2.19 -19.94
C MET A 71 21.82 1.80 -20.63
N LYS A 72 21.32 0.57 -20.39
CA LYS A 72 20.06 0.08 -20.97
C LYS A 72 18.87 0.97 -20.63
N ALA A 73 18.75 1.38 -19.36
CA ALA A 73 17.67 2.26 -18.91
C ALA A 73 17.75 3.66 -19.54
N THR A 74 18.95 4.13 -19.89
CA THR A 74 19.16 5.44 -20.51
C THR A 74 18.94 5.40 -22.03
N GLU A 75 19.46 4.37 -22.71
CA GLU A 75 19.42 4.25 -24.17
C GLU A 75 18.09 3.71 -24.69
N ASN A 76 17.43 2.82 -23.93
CA ASN A 76 16.15 2.25 -24.30
C ASN A 76 15.18 2.21 -23.10
N PRO A 77 14.63 3.37 -22.70
CA PRO A 77 13.69 3.46 -21.58
C PRO A 77 12.46 2.55 -21.76
N MET A 78 11.98 2.39 -23.00
CA MET A 78 10.82 1.52 -23.30
C MET A 78 11.12 0.04 -23.02
N ALA A 79 12.31 -0.46 -23.39
CA ALA A 79 12.69 -1.83 -23.06
C ALA A 79 12.80 -2.03 -21.54
N SER A 80 13.33 -1.03 -20.82
CA SER A 80 13.40 -1.04 -19.36
C SER A 80 12.02 -1.05 -18.70
N GLU A 81 11.03 -0.34 -19.25
CA GLU A 81 9.64 -0.37 -18.77
C GLU A 81 8.99 -1.75 -18.96
N LEU A 82 9.23 -2.40 -20.11
CA LEU A 82 8.71 -3.74 -20.40
C LEU A 82 9.35 -4.81 -19.49
N GLU A 83 10.67 -4.75 -19.27
CA GLU A 83 11.36 -5.62 -18.30
C GLU A 83 10.78 -5.42 -16.88
N LEU A 84 10.54 -4.17 -16.49
CA LEU A 84 9.94 -3.83 -15.20
C LEU A 84 8.52 -4.35 -15.06
N MET A 85 7.72 -4.31 -16.13
CA MET A 85 6.37 -4.88 -16.15
C MET A 85 6.38 -6.39 -15.87
N CYS A 86 7.27 -7.14 -16.52
CA CYS A 86 7.44 -8.58 -16.26
C CYS A 86 7.86 -8.85 -14.81
N SER A 87 8.84 -8.08 -14.32
CA SER A 87 9.33 -8.19 -12.95
C SER A 87 8.23 -7.92 -11.94
N ARG A 88 7.51 -6.80 -12.06
CA ARG A 88 6.42 -6.40 -11.15
C ARG A 88 5.26 -7.38 -11.17
N PHE A 89 4.89 -7.89 -12.34
CA PHE A 89 3.86 -8.92 -12.46
C PHE A 89 4.23 -10.13 -11.60
N ARG A 90 5.40 -10.74 -11.80
CA ARG A 90 5.85 -11.91 -11.03
C ARG A 90 6.03 -11.60 -9.55
N GLN A 91 6.64 -10.45 -9.26
CA GLN A 91 6.95 -10.02 -7.91
C GLN A 91 5.66 -9.91 -7.09
N LEU A 92 4.58 -9.37 -7.66
CA LEU A 92 3.30 -9.22 -6.98
C LEU A 92 2.78 -10.56 -6.46
N PHE A 93 2.68 -11.59 -7.32
CA PHE A 93 2.26 -12.93 -6.88
C PHE A 93 3.21 -13.51 -5.83
N GLN A 94 4.52 -13.34 -6.02
CA GLN A 94 5.53 -13.78 -5.05
C GLN A 94 5.37 -13.09 -3.68
N MET A 95 5.05 -11.79 -3.64
CA MET A 95 4.86 -11.05 -2.38
C MET A 95 3.66 -11.55 -1.59
N HIS A 96 2.66 -12.09 -2.28
CA HIS A 96 1.46 -12.69 -1.69
C HIS A 96 1.59 -14.21 -1.51
N GLU A 97 2.80 -14.76 -1.65
CA GLU A 97 3.13 -16.18 -1.47
C GLU A 97 2.33 -17.12 -2.40
N ILE A 98 1.92 -16.60 -3.55
CA ILE A 98 1.21 -17.38 -4.57
C ILE A 98 2.24 -18.17 -5.38
N ASN A 99 2.00 -19.47 -5.51
CA ASN A 99 2.85 -20.33 -6.31
C ASN A 99 2.73 -19.98 -7.80
N THR A 100 3.88 -19.85 -8.48
CA THR A 100 3.96 -19.55 -9.92
C THR A 100 3.10 -20.49 -10.77
N PHE A 101 2.98 -21.76 -10.38
CA PHE A 101 2.17 -22.76 -11.08
C PHE A 101 0.67 -22.43 -11.06
N ASP A 102 0.20 -21.75 -10.02
CA ASP A 102 -1.23 -21.46 -9.83
C ASP A 102 -1.66 -20.14 -10.46
N ILE A 103 -0.72 -19.24 -10.77
CA ILE A 103 -0.99 -17.91 -11.36
C ILE A 103 -1.91 -17.99 -12.59
N PRO A 104 -1.67 -18.88 -13.58
CA PRO A 104 -2.54 -18.99 -14.75
C PRO A 104 -4.01 -19.28 -14.40
N ASN A 105 -4.27 -20.09 -13.37
CA ASN A 105 -5.63 -20.45 -12.97
C ASN A 105 -6.35 -19.31 -12.24
N MET A 106 -5.63 -18.30 -11.79
CA MET A 106 -6.19 -17.13 -11.11
C MET A 106 -6.61 -16.04 -12.09
N ILE A 107 -6.08 -16.04 -13.31
CA ILE A 107 -6.33 -15.02 -14.34
C ILE A 107 -7.31 -15.58 -15.35
N LYS A 108 -8.50 -14.99 -15.42
CA LYS A 108 -9.56 -15.42 -16.33
C LYS A 108 -9.41 -14.82 -17.73
N SER A 109 -8.76 -13.67 -17.81
CA SER A 109 -8.53 -12.96 -19.06
C SER A 109 -7.35 -13.59 -19.81
N GLY A 110 -7.55 -13.91 -21.09
CA GLY A 110 -6.48 -14.45 -21.94
C GLY A 110 -6.07 -15.89 -21.64
N ASN A 111 -4.96 -16.32 -22.24
CA ASN A 111 -4.43 -17.68 -22.16
C ASN A 111 -2.99 -17.64 -21.62
N LEU A 112 -2.84 -17.26 -20.36
CA LEU A 112 -1.53 -17.31 -19.70
C LEU A 112 -1.19 -18.76 -19.35
N THR A 113 0.06 -19.15 -19.56
CA THR A 113 0.55 -20.51 -19.26
C THR A 113 1.75 -20.44 -18.31
N PRO A 114 2.04 -21.50 -17.53
CA PRO A 114 3.20 -21.51 -16.65
C PRO A 114 4.53 -21.30 -17.38
N SER A 115 4.66 -21.80 -18.62
CA SER A 115 5.88 -21.62 -19.42
C SER A 115 6.12 -20.16 -19.81
N GLN A 116 5.06 -19.40 -20.07
CA GLN A 116 5.20 -17.96 -20.38
C GLN A 116 5.70 -17.17 -19.17
N LEU A 117 5.42 -17.60 -17.94
CA LEU A 117 5.92 -16.94 -16.75
C LEU A 117 7.44 -17.02 -16.60
N MET A 118 8.13 -17.96 -17.27
CA MET A 118 9.57 -18.16 -17.14
C MET A 118 10.40 -17.32 -18.12
N ASP A 119 9.79 -16.83 -19.20
CA ASP A 119 10.46 -16.11 -20.27
C ASP A 119 9.87 -14.70 -20.42
N ASP A 120 10.69 -13.67 -20.33
CA ASP A 120 10.22 -12.28 -20.35
C ASP A 120 9.51 -11.94 -21.65
N LYS A 121 10.01 -12.42 -22.79
CA LYS A 121 9.41 -12.14 -24.10
C LYS A 121 8.03 -12.80 -24.20
N ALA A 122 7.94 -14.07 -23.87
CA ALA A 122 6.68 -14.82 -23.88
C ALA A 122 5.66 -14.27 -22.87
N LEU A 123 6.14 -13.76 -21.72
CA LEU A 123 5.29 -13.08 -20.74
C LEU A 123 4.75 -11.76 -21.31
N LEU A 124 5.61 -10.91 -21.88
CA LEU A 124 5.18 -9.64 -22.49
C LEU A 124 4.11 -9.84 -23.56
N ASP A 125 4.30 -10.83 -24.43
CA ASP A 125 3.34 -11.15 -25.48
C ASP A 125 2.00 -11.65 -24.91
N ALA A 126 2.01 -12.23 -23.70
CA ALA A 126 0.81 -12.71 -23.02
C ALA A 126 0.09 -11.62 -22.21
N LEU A 127 0.80 -10.62 -21.67
CA LEU A 127 0.26 -9.59 -20.77
C LEU A 127 -0.56 -8.54 -21.52
N SER A 128 -1.79 -8.92 -21.89
CA SER A 128 -2.78 -8.01 -22.46
C SER A 128 -3.26 -6.96 -21.44
N SER A 129 -3.87 -5.87 -21.94
CA SER A 129 -4.52 -4.86 -21.08
C SER A 129 -5.54 -5.46 -20.11
N ASP A 130 -6.27 -6.51 -20.54
CA ASP A 130 -7.27 -7.16 -19.71
C ASP A 130 -6.62 -7.93 -18.55
N ILE A 131 -5.52 -8.64 -18.80
CA ILE A 131 -4.74 -9.31 -17.74
C ILE A 131 -4.20 -8.27 -16.75
N VAL A 132 -3.65 -7.18 -17.26
CA VAL A 132 -3.09 -6.13 -16.41
C VAL A 132 -4.17 -5.51 -15.53
N ASN A 133 -5.34 -5.19 -16.09
CA ASN A 133 -6.46 -4.63 -15.33
C ASN A 133 -6.98 -5.65 -14.29
N GLU A 134 -7.14 -6.92 -14.69
CA GLU A 134 -7.57 -7.99 -13.79
C GLU A 134 -6.61 -8.16 -12.61
N VAL A 135 -5.31 -8.13 -12.85
CA VAL A 135 -4.29 -8.19 -11.77
C VAL A 135 -4.32 -6.93 -10.91
N SER A 136 -4.50 -5.76 -11.52
CA SER A 136 -4.65 -4.49 -10.81
C SER A 136 -5.83 -4.54 -9.82
N ASP A 137 -6.98 -5.01 -10.27
CA ASP A 137 -8.20 -5.17 -9.46
C ASP A 137 -8.07 -6.32 -8.45
N MET A 138 -7.34 -7.37 -8.82
CA MET A 138 -7.08 -8.52 -7.96
C MET A 138 -6.39 -8.08 -6.67
N PHE A 139 -5.32 -7.29 -6.78
CA PHE A 139 -4.48 -6.85 -5.67
C PHE A 139 -4.78 -5.43 -5.17
N ASN A 140 -5.75 -4.73 -5.79
CA ASN A 140 -6.08 -3.33 -5.51
C ASN A 140 -4.86 -2.41 -5.60
N ILE A 141 -4.23 -2.37 -6.77
CA ILE A 141 -3.06 -1.54 -7.07
C ILE A 141 -3.28 -0.76 -8.38
N SER A 142 -2.38 0.16 -8.71
CA SER A 142 -2.40 0.95 -9.95
C SER A 142 -2.00 0.11 -11.15
N VAL A 143 -2.80 0.23 -12.22
CA VAL A 143 -2.48 -0.31 -13.55
C VAL A 143 -1.14 0.22 -14.05
N GLY A 144 -0.86 1.51 -13.82
CA GLY A 144 0.40 2.13 -14.23
C GLY A 144 1.60 1.56 -13.45
N TRP A 145 1.41 1.14 -12.21
CA TRP A 145 2.45 0.41 -11.48
C TRP A 145 2.71 -0.95 -12.12
N VAL A 146 1.66 -1.73 -12.41
CA VAL A 146 1.84 -3.05 -13.05
C VAL A 146 2.56 -2.91 -14.41
N LYS A 147 2.24 -1.87 -15.18
CA LYS A 147 2.86 -1.56 -16.49
C LYS A 147 4.30 -1.05 -16.43
N GLY A 148 4.86 -0.82 -15.24
CA GLY A 148 6.19 -0.19 -15.13
C GLY A 148 6.20 1.33 -15.31
N ALA A 149 5.06 1.95 -15.63
CA ALA A 149 4.96 3.39 -15.93
C ALA A 149 4.98 4.27 -14.67
N ASP A 150 4.35 3.81 -13.59
CA ASP A 150 4.28 4.55 -12.32
C ASP A 150 5.22 3.97 -11.28
N GLU A 151 5.75 4.81 -10.39
CA GLU A 151 6.57 4.36 -9.25
C GLU A 151 5.70 3.87 -8.08
N TYR A 152 4.47 4.35 -7.99
CA TYR A 152 3.60 4.18 -6.83
C TYR A 152 2.49 3.16 -7.10
N LEU A 153 2.26 2.28 -6.13
CA LEU A 153 1.21 1.25 -6.14
C LEU A 153 -0.20 1.83 -6.17
N PHE A 154 -0.39 3.07 -5.78
CA PHE A 154 -1.66 3.78 -5.79
C PHE A 154 -1.43 5.28 -5.79
N ASN A 155 -2.48 6.03 -6.08
CA ASN A 155 -2.45 7.49 -6.15
C ASN A 155 -2.25 8.13 -4.77
N TYR A 156 -1.85 9.41 -4.77
CA TYR A 156 -1.80 10.20 -3.55
C TYR A 156 -3.16 10.22 -2.84
N GLY A 157 -3.19 9.91 -1.55
CA GLY A 157 -4.42 9.69 -0.77
C GLY A 157 -4.88 8.22 -0.71
N GLY A 158 -4.11 7.30 -1.31
CA GLY A 158 -4.39 5.88 -1.22
C GLY A 158 -5.70 5.48 -1.90
N HIS A 159 -6.39 4.53 -1.28
CA HIS A 159 -7.69 4.02 -1.75
C HIS A 159 -8.88 4.81 -1.19
N GLY A 160 -8.63 5.90 -0.44
CA GLY A 160 -9.68 6.74 0.10
C GLY A 160 -9.24 7.53 1.32
N THR A 161 -10.02 8.56 1.64
CA THR A 161 -9.82 9.37 2.84
C THR A 161 -10.65 8.85 4.00
N VAL A 162 -10.12 8.93 5.22
CA VAL A 162 -10.92 8.68 6.44
C VAL A 162 -11.72 9.91 6.85
N TYR A 163 -11.11 11.09 6.74
CA TYR A 163 -11.74 12.33 7.15
C TYR A 163 -13.03 12.56 6.36
N LYS A 164 -14.14 12.76 7.09
CA LYS A 164 -15.49 12.98 6.52
C LYS A 164 -16.04 11.85 5.64
N SER A 165 -15.47 10.65 5.72
CA SER A 165 -15.82 9.55 4.83
C SER A 165 -16.05 8.22 5.57
N VAL A 166 -16.38 8.29 6.87
CA VAL A 166 -16.60 7.10 7.71
C VAL A 166 -17.73 6.23 7.13
N ASP A 167 -18.81 6.82 6.63
CA ASP A 167 -19.92 6.15 5.94
C ASP A 167 -19.44 5.33 4.72
N SER A 168 -18.61 5.92 3.86
CA SER A 168 -18.03 5.24 2.70
C SER A 168 -17.13 4.07 3.09
N ILE A 169 -16.39 4.21 4.19
CA ILE A 169 -15.52 3.13 4.70
C ILE A 169 -16.38 2.03 5.33
N ALA A 170 -17.40 2.38 6.11
CA ALA A 170 -18.37 1.45 6.69
C ALA A 170 -19.07 0.63 5.58
N TYR A 171 -19.49 1.29 4.51
CA TYR A 171 -20.04 0.64 3.31
C TYR A 171 -19.07 -0.38 2.71
N ARG A 172 -17.79 -0.01 2.53
CA ARG A 172 -16.75 -0.93 2.00
C ARG A 172 -16.55 -2.14 2.90
N LEU A 173 -16.40 -1.93 4.21
CA LEU A 173 -16.25 -3.01 5.19
C LEU A 173 -17.44 -3.98 5.15
N ALA A 174 -18.65 -3.45 5.00
CA ALA A 174 -19.86 -4.26 4.86
C ALA A 174 -19.84 -5.10 3.57
N ARG A 175 -19.46 -4.53 2.42
CA ARG A 175 -19.33 -5.29 1.17
C ARG A 175 -18.30 -6.41 1.28
N TYR A 176 -17.13 -6.12 1.86
CA TYR A 176 -16.10 -7.15 2.07
C TYR A 176 -16.63 -8.27 2.98
N ARG A 177 -17.39 -7.94 4.03
CA ARG A 177 -18.04 -8.95 4.88
C ARG A 177 -19.05 -9.80 4.12
N ILE A 178 -19.92 -9.18 3.31
CA ILE A 178 -20.92 -9.88 2.49
C ILE A 178 -20.24 -10.83 1.49
N ASN A 179 -19.12 -10.41 0.90
CA ASN A 179 -18.31 -11.24 0.00
C ASN A 179 -17.49 -12.33 0.72
N GLY A 180 -17.58 -12.44 2.05
CA GLY A 180 -16.80 -13.40 2.82
C GLY A 180 -15.32 -13.04 3.01
N GLU A 181 -14.92 -11.80 2.71
CA GLU A 181 -13.52 -11.36 2.66
C GLU A 181 -12.92 -10.98 4.04
N ARG A 182 -13.66 -11.16 5.13
CA ARG A 182 -13.17 -11.02 6.54
C ARG A 182 -12.21 -9.82 6.75
N PRO A 183 -12.67 -8.56 6.57
CA PRO A 183 -11.83 -7.39 6.75
C PRO A 183 -11.33 -7.24 8.19
N ARG A 184 -10.11 -6.74 8.33
CA ARG A 184 -9.44 -6.30 9.57
C ARG A 184 -8.87 -4.90 9.34
N VAL A 185 -9.11 -3.98 10.28
CA VAL A 185 -8.69 -2.58 10.17
C VAL A 185 -7.47 -2.31 11.04
N PHE A 186 -6.43 -1.72 10.46
CA PHE A 186 -5.22 -1.31 11.18
C PHE A 186 -5.17 0.21 11.27
N PHE A 187 -5.02 0.72 12.48
CA PHE A 187 -4.71 2.11 12.76
C PHE A 187 -3.19 2.24 12.93
N VAL A 188 -2.54 2.81 11.92
CA VAL A 188 -1.08 2.83 11.78
C VAL A 188 -0.54 4.17 12.25
N LEU A 189 0.35 4.19 13.25
CA LEU A 189 1.00 5.41 13.73
C LEU A 189 2.40 5.57 13.16
N ASP A 190 2.77 6.82 12.87
CA ASP A 190 4.14 7.22 12.55
C ASP A 190 4.93 7.47 13.83
N THR A 191 5.36 6.40 14.49
CA THR A 191 6.17 6.50 15.70
C THR A 191 6.96 5.24 15.98
N GLU A 192 8.16 5.43 16.54
CA GLU A 192 8.97 4.35 17.14
C GLU A 192 8.84 4.33 18.67
N SER A 193 8.05 5.25 19.25
CA SER A 193 7.86 5.30 20.69
C SER A 193 7.16 4.05 21.19
N LYS A 194 7.61 3.58 22.37
CA LYS A 194 6.92 2.54 23.14
C LYS A 194 5.83 3.11 24.04
N ASN A 195 5.77 4.42 24.21
CA ASN A 195 4.75 5.12 24.99
C ASN A 195 3.87 5.91 24.02
N VAL A 196 2.98 5.18 23.35
CA VAL A 196 2.10 5.69 22.30
C VAL A 196 1.01 6.58 22.92
N GLU A 197 0.47 6.16 24.06
CA GLU A 197 -0.61 6.83 24.79
C GLU A 197 -0.19 8.25 25.19
N LYS A 198 1.02 8.40 25.73
CA LYS A 198 1.56 9.72 26.06
C LYS A 198 1.72 10.59 24.82
N GLN A 199 2.25 10.04 23.71
CA GLN A 199 2.41 10.83 22.48
C GLN A 199 1.08 11.29 21.89
N MET A 200 0.05 10.43 21.93
CA MET A 200 -1.29 10.80 21.49
C MET A 200 -1.89 11.89 22.38
N SER A 201 -1.73 11.77 23.69
CA SER A 201 -2.14 12.80 24.66
C SER A 201 -1.40 14.12 24.44
N ASP A 202 -0.08 14.09 24.23
CA ASP A 202 0.74 15.28 23.97
C ASP A 202 0.32 15.93 22.64
N ALA A 203 0.08 15.13 21.60
CA ALA A 203 -0.42 15.60 20.30
C ALA A 203 -1.80 16.25 20.42
N ASN A 204 -2.71 15.66 21.20
CA ASN A 204 -4.01 16.25 21.52
C ASN A 204 -3.87 17.61 22.22
N ALA A 205 -3.02 17.69 23.25
CA ALA A 205 -2.79 18.92 24.00
C ALA A 205 -2.14 20.03 23.15
N SER A 206 -1.27 19.66 22.20
CA SER A 206 -0.56 20.61 21.33
C SER A 206 -1.45 21.22 20.23
N GLY A 207 -2.52 20.52 19.83
CA GLY A 207 -3.44 20.94 18.77
C GLY A 207 -2.81 21.06 17.37
N ASP A 208 -3.59 21.57 16.41
CA ASP A 208 -3.23 21.62 14.98
C ASP A 208 -2.13 22.64 14.62
N ASN A 209 -1.65 23.43 15.59
CA ASN A 209 -0.61 24.44 15.37
C ASN A 209 0.82 23.96 15.69
N SER A 210 0.98 22.71 16.13
CA SER A 210 2.28 22.13 16.47
C SER A 210 3.08 21.77 15.22
N SER A 211 4.40 22.01 15.24
CA SER A 211 5.31 21.48 14.21
C SER A 211 5.53 19.98 14.32
N ASP A 212 5.23 19.39 15.48
CA ASP A 212 5.39 17.96 15.77
C ASP A 212 4.02 17.28 15.61
N GLU A 213 3.66 17.00 14.35
CA GLU A 213 2.42 16.31 13.99
C GLU A 213 2.58 14.79 14.21
N LEU A 214 1.73 14.20 15.06
CA LEU A 214 1.58 12.75 15.13
C LEU A 214 0.67 12.31 13.98
N ARG A 215 1.24 11.54 13.04
CA ARG A 215 0.51 11.03 11.88
C ARG A 215 -0.08 9.67 12.18
N ILE A 216 -1.32 9.47 11.72
CA ILE A 216 -2.03 8.20 11.79
C ILE A 216 -2.64 7.91 10.43
N GLY A 217 -2.58 6.68 9.96
CA GLY A 217 -3.30 6.27 8.76
C GLY A 217 -4.07 4.99 8.99
N VAL A 218 -4.92 4.63 8.04
CA VAL A 218 -5.76 3.44 8.13
C VAL A 218 -5.42 2.47 7.00
N VAL A 219 -5.28 1.19 7.33
CA VAL A 219 -5.13 0.13 6.35
C VAL A 219 -6.18 -0.95 6.61
N ILE A 220 -6.90 -1.36 5.58
CA ILE A 220 -7.85 -2.47 5.66
C ILE A 220 -7.20 -3.70 5.03
N ALA A 221 -6.94 -4.73 5.82
CA ALA A 221 -6.54 -6.03 5.31
C ALA A 221 -7.79 -6.91 5.11
N ARG A 222 -7.86 -7.62 3.99
CA ARG A 222 -8.98 -8.51 3.68
C ARG A 222 -8.50 -9.76 2.97
N THR A 223 -9.17 -10.87 3.25
CA THR A 223 -8.90 -12.17 2.63
C THR A 223 -9.62 -12.25 1.30
N LYS A 224 -8.90 -12.44 0.20
CA LYS A 224 -9.49 -12.62 -1.13
C LYS A 224 -9.24 -14.05 -1.60
N THR A 225 -10.28 -14.67 -2.15
CA THR A 225 -10.21 -16.01 -2.73
C THR A 225 -10.41 -15.92 -4.24
N VAL A 226 -9.46 -16.43 -5.02
CA VAL A 226 -9.53 -16.50 -6.48
C VAL A 226 -9.18 -17.92 -6.90
N GLY A 227 -10.14 -18.63 -7.48
CA GLY A 227 -10.01 -20.06 -7.74
C GLY A 227 -9.83 -20.83 -6.43
N THR A 228 -8.76 -21.61 -6.33
CA THR A 228 -8.39 -22.33 -5.10
C THR A 228 -7.46 -21.52 -4.18
N GLN A 229 -7.01 -20.35 -4.61
CA GLN A 229 -6.01 -19.57 -3.88
C GLN A 229 -6.62 -18.50 -2.99
N THR A 230 -6.11 -18.43 -1.77
CA THR A 230 -6.54 -17.48 -0.74
C THR A 230 -5.35 -16.66 -0.29
N PHE A 231 -5.46 -15.33 -0.39
CA PHE A 231 -4.38 -14.41 -0.04
C PHE A 231 -4.94 -13.13 0.58
N THR A 232 -4.07 -12.36 1.26
CA THR A 232 -4.47 -11.09 1.88
C THR A 232 -4.23 -9.93 0.92
N VAL A 233 -5.23 -9.09 0.71
CA VAL A 233 -5.17 -7.82 -0.03
C VAL A 233 -5.31 -6.67 0.96
N TYR A 234 -4.71 -5.53 0.63
CA TYR A 234 -4.66 -4.37 1.51
C TYR A 234 -5.19 -3.13 0.81
N ASP A 235 -6.16 -2.46 1.43
CA ASP A 235 -6.60 -1.14 1.04
C ASP A 235 -5.92 -0.13 1.98
N VAL A 236 -4.85 0.51 1.50
CA VAL A 236 -4.18 1.61 2.21
C VAL A 236 -4.98 2.88 2.01
N LEU A 237 -5.59 3.42 3.07
CA LEU A 237 -6.28 4.71 3.06
C LEU A 237 -5.28 5.84 3.30
N ASP A 238 -5.74 7.07 3.43
CA ASP A 238 -4.86 8.21 3.63
C ASP A 238 -4.25 8.32 5.04
N SER A 239 -3.18 9.13 5.11
CA SER A 239 -2.54 9.54 6.34
C SER A 239 -3.18 10.84 6.83
N GLN A 240 -3.63 10.84 8.08
CA GLN A 240 -4.25 11.93 8.80
C GLN A 240 -3.34 12.46 9.91
N ARG A 241 -3.73 13.62 10.45
CA ARG A 241 -3.05 14.29 11.58
C ARG A 241 -3.86 14.03 12.84
N TRP A 242 -3.27 13.33 13.83
CA TRP A 242 -3.94 13.06 15.11
C TRP A 242 -4.21 14.33 15.90
N ASN A 243 -3.32 15.32 15.77
CA ASN A 243 -3.43 16.61 16.47
C ASN A 243 -4.69 17.40 16.05
N TYR A 244 -5.25 17.13 14.87
CA TYR A 244 -6.44 17.83 14.38
C TYR A 244 -7.72 17.20 14.94
N PRO A 245 -8.49 17.88 15.83
CA PRO A 245 -9.57 17.25 16.60
C PRO A 245 -10.67 16.62 15.74
N ARG A 246 -11.02 17.25 14.60
CA ARG A 246 -12.08 16.71 13.73
C ARG A 246 -11.65 15.38 13.11
N CYS A 247 -10.44 15.29 12.55
CA CYS A 247 -9.91 14.03 12.02
C CYS A 247 -9.88 12.94 13.08
N ARG A 248 -9.47 13.27 14.31
CA ARG A 248 -9.44 12.34 15.43
C ARG A 248 -10.83 11.79 15.77
N ILE A 249 -11.86 12.62 15.77
CA ILE A 249 -13.25 12.17 15.98
C ILE A 249 -13.67 11.22 14.85
N HIS A 250 -13.40 11.52 13.58
CA HIS A 250 -13.71 10.61 12.45
C HIS A 250 -13.01 9.24 12.59
N LEU A 251 -11.75 9.22 13.02
CA LEU A 251 -11.01 7.97 13.29
C LEU A 251 -11.66 7.16 14.41
N LYS A 252 -12.04 7.80 15.52
CA LYS A 252 -12.70 7.14 16.65
C LYS A 252 -14.13 6.69 16.32
N LEU A 253 -14.86 7.41 15.45
CA LEU A 253 -16.15 6.96 14.91
C LEU A 253 -15.98 5.68 14.09
N LEU A 254 -14.91 5.57 13.29
CA LEU A 254 -14.57 4.33 12.59
C LEU A 254 -14.20 3.20 13.56
N MET A 255 -13.43 3.48 14.63
CA MET A 255 -13.15 2.49 15.68
C MET A 255 -14.44 1.99 16.33
N LEU A 256 -15.35 2.91 16.69
CA LEU A 256 -16.64 2.57 17.28
C LEU A 256 -17.51 1.76 16.32
N PHE A 257 -17.49 2.07 15.02
CA PHE A 257 -18.15 1.24 14.01
C PHE A 257 -17.58 -0.19 13.99
N CYS A 258 -16.25 -0.33 14.02
CA CYS A 258 -15.61 -1.64 14.04
C CYS A 258 -15.99 -2.43 15.31
N GLU A 259 -15.96 -1.80 16.49
CA GLU A 259 -16.40 -2.39 17.76
C GLU A 259 -17.87 -2.84 17.70
N LYS A 260 -18.77 -1.95 17.28
CA LYS A 260 -20.21 -2.23 17.19
C LYS A 260 -20.52 -3.38 16.25
N THR A 261 -19.78 -3.53 15.16
CA THR A 261 -20.00 -4.55 14.12
C THR A 261 -19.23 -5.84 14.33
N GLY A 262 -18.35 -5.90 15.34
CA GLY A 262 -17.42 -7.01 15.51
C GLY A 262 -16.45 -7.17 14.35
N THR A 263 -16.12 -6.07 13.67
CA THR A 263 -15.04 -6.01 12.69
C THR A 263 -13.74 -5.86 13.46
N THR A 264 -12.78 -6.79 13.27
CA THR A 264 -11.51 -6.76 13.99
C THR A 264 -10.74 -5.49 13.63
N PHE A 265 -10.22 -4.80 14.64
CA PHE A 265 -9.32 -3.68 14.44
C PHE A 265 -8.22 -3.64 15.49
N ASP A 266 -7.05 -3.16 15.10
CA ASP A 266 -5.85 -3.10 15.94
C ASP A 266 -5.01 -1.88 15.60
N GLY A 267 -4.12 -1.51 16.53
CA GLY A 267 -3.14 -0.46 16.32
C GLY A 267 -1.77 -1.04 16.00
N ILE A 268 -1.07 -0.45 15.03
CA ILE A 268 0.35 -0.73 14.80
C ILE A 268 1.14 0.57 14.72
N SER A 269 2.43 0.52 15.05
CA SER A 269 3.33 1.66 14.96
C SER A 269 4.51 1.35 14.04
N LEU A 270 4.78 2.25 13.12
CA LEU A 270 5.85 2.14 12.12
C LEU A 270 6.88 3.25 12.30
N LYS A 271 8.13 2.95 11.94
CA LYS A 271 9.16 3.98 11.77
C LYS A 271 8.76 4.92 10.65
N SER A 272 9.19 6.18 10.70
CA SER A 272 8.77 7.20 9.73
C SER A 272 9.09 6.88 8.29
N GLN A 273 10.16 6.14 8.03
CA GLN A 273 10.47 5.68 6.68
C GLN A 273 9.47 4.64 6.17
N ASP A 274 9.14 3.63 6.98
CA ASP A 274 8.18 2.57 6.60
C ASP A 274 6.77 3.12 6.52
N TYR A 275 6.39 4.00 7.46
CA TYR A 275 5.13 4.74 7.41
C TYR A 275 5.01 5.52 6.09
N SER A 276 6.03 6.30 5.74
CA SER A 276 6.02 7.10 4.52
C SER A 276 6.02 6.23 3.26
N ASN A 277 6.75 5.11 3.26
CA ASN A 277 6.78 4.16 2.14
C ASN A 277 5.43 3.48 1.94
N LEU A 278 4.75 3.12 3.04
CA LEU A 278 3.41 2.54 3.03
C LEU A 278 2.40 3.53 2.44
N PHE A 279 2.22 4.70 3.06
CA PHE A 279 1.15 5.64 2.70
C PHE A 279 1.41 6.43 1.41
N ARG A 280 2.63 6.40 0.87
CA ARG A 280 2.93 6.90 -0.47
C ARG A 280 2.82 5.83 -1.56
N GLY A 281 2.57 4.57 -1.20
CA GLY A 281 2.51 3.46 -2.15
C GLY A 281 3.85 3.10 -2.77
N VAL A 282 4.96 3.31 -2.06
CA VAL A 282 6.31 2.94 -2.55
C VAL A 282 6.57 1.45 -2.31
N ILE A 283 6.14 0.93 -1.16
CA ILE A 283 6.33 -0.47 -0.77
C ILE A 283 4.95 -1.11 -0.51
N PRO A 284 4.70 -2.33 -1.01
CA PRO A 284 3.44 -3.03 -0.76
C PRO A 284 3.18 -3.26 0.73
N ALA A 285 1.93 -3.04 1.14
CA ALA A 285 1.51 -3.20 2.54
C ALA A 285 1.79 -4.60 3.09
N VAL A 286 1.66 -5.64 2.26
CA VAL A 286 1.97 -7.03 2.63
C VAL A 286 3.41 -7.21 3.13
N LYS A 287 4.38 -6.43 2.61
CA LYS A 287 5.79 -6.49 3.05
C LYS A 287 6.05 -5.74 4.35
N ILE A 288 5.30 -4.67 4.61
CA ILE A 288 5.47 -3.84 5.81
C ILE A 288 4.69 -4.44 6.98
N ILE A 289 3.39 -4.68 6.80
CA ILE A 289 2.45 -5.03 7.88
C ILE A 289 2.72 -6.42 8.46
N SER A 290 3.08 -7.41 7.63
CA SER A 290 3.33 -8.79 8.08
C SER A 290 4.49 -8.91 9.09
N GLY A 291 5.44 -7.98 9.07
CA GLY A 291 6.61 -7.98 9.95
C GLY A 291 6.46 -7.15 11.23
N VAL A 292 5.33 -6.46 11.44
CA VAL A 292 5.20 -5.48 12.53
C VAL A 292 5.00 -6.17 13.87
N LYS A 293 5.79 -5.75 14.86
CA LYS A 293 5.71 -6.22 16.25
C LYS A 293 5.26 -5.14 17.24
N ASN A 294 5.32 -3.87 16.84
CA ASN A 294 4.92 -2.76 17.70
C ASN A 294 3.42 -2.53 17.55
N ILE A 295 2.65 -2.98 18.55
CA ILE A 295 1.19 -2.98 18.55
C ILE A 295 0.73 -2.00 19.63
N TRP A 296 -0.34 -1.25 19.35
CA TRP A 296 -1.06 -0.43 20.32
C TRP A 296 -2.56 -0.75 20.26
N TYR A 297 -3.32 -0.30 21.26
CA TYR A 297 -4.70 -0.74 21.50
C TYR A 297 -5.70 0.40 21.27
N PRO A 298 -6.18 0.62 20.02
CA PRO A 298 -7.10 1.70 19.69
C PRO A 298 -8.45 1.61 20.39
N ASP A 299 -8.87 0.41 20.80
CA ASP A 299 -10.11 0.18 21.56
C ASP A 299 -10.08 0.87 22.92
N GLN A 300 -8.91 1.11 23.52
CA GLN A 300 -8.77 1.86 24.78
C GLN A 300 -9.36 3.27 24.69
N LEU A 301 -9.39 3.86 23.49
CA LEU A 301 -9.96 5.19 23.24
C LEU A 301 -11.50 5.19 23.30
N LEU A 302 -12.13 4.01 23.31
CA LEU A 302 -13.58 3.84 23.39
C LEU A 302 -14.05 3.41 24.79
N TRP A 303 -13.11 3.08 25.69
CA TRP A 303 -13.45 2.61 27.02
C TRP A 303 -14.13 3.70 27.85
N ASN A 304 -15.22 3.33 28.51
CA ASN A 304 -15.95 4.20 29.42
C ASN A 304 -15.30 4.24 30.81
N ASP A 305 -13.99 4.50 30.84
CA ASP A 305 -13.15 4.51 32.03
C ASP A 305 -12.14 5.65 31.92
N LYS A 306 -12.31 6.69 32.74
CA LYS A 306 -11.47 7.90 32.71
C LYS A 306 -10.01 7.64 33.12
N GLU A 307 -9.74 6.59 33.88
CA GLU A 307 -8.36 6.26 34.30
C GLU A 307 -7.60 5.53 33.20
N ARG A 308 -8.31 4.85 32.30
CA ARG A 308 -7.71 4.02 31.25
C ARG A 308 -7.83 4.59 29.85
N ASN A 309 -8.84 5.41 29.59
CA ASN A 309 -9.02 6.08 28.31
C ASN A 309 -8.26 7.42 28.34
N PRO A 310 -7.14 7.54 27.60
CA PRO A 310 -6.32 8.75 27.63
C PRO A 310 -7.03 9.97 27.04
N GLU A 311 -8.12 9.78 26.29
CA GLU A 311 -8.87 10.84 25.63
C GLU A 311 -10.38 10.75 25.96
N PHE A 312 -10.67 10.38 27.22
CA PHE A 312 -12.02 10.16 27.74
C PHE A 312 -13.00 11.32 27.47
N GLU A 313 -12.54 12.56 27.52
CA GLU A 313 -13.39 13.75 27.37
C GLU A 313 -14.08 13.84 25.99
N GLU A 314 -13.55 13.17 24.96
CA GLU A 314 -14.18 13.14 23.63
C GLU A 314 -15.23 12.03 23.47
N LEU A 315 -15.30 11.08 24.41
CA LEU A 315 -16.09 9.86 24.29
C LEU A 315 -17.59 10.15 24.13
N GLU A 316 -18.11 11.12 24.87
CA GLU A 316 -19.53 11.50 24.80
C GLU A 316 -19.89 12.13 23.44
N THR A 317 -18.98 12.92 22.85
CA THR A 317 -19.16 13.44 21.49
C THR A 317 -19.23 12.30 20.48
N ILE A 318 -18.31 11.33 20.57
CA ILE A 318 -18.24 10.19 19.65
C ILE A 318 -19.51 9.33 19.75
N LYS A 319 -19.93 8.97 20.97
CA LYS A 319 -21.14 8.17 21.20
C LYS A 319 -22.40 8.90 20.72
N SER A 320 -22.51 10.21 21.00
CA SER A 320 -23.67 11.01 20.60
C SER A 320 -23.75 11.12 19.08
N SER A 321 -22.64 11.47 18.42
CA SER A 321 -22.55 11.55 16.96
C SER A 321 -22.87 10.23 16.27
N TYR A 322 -22.41 9.11 16.85
CA TYR A 322 -22.74 7.80 16.34
C TYR A 322 -24.23 7.47 16.50
N ALA A 323 -24.82 7.78 17.65
CA ALA A 323 -26.24 7.54 17.91
C ALA A 323 -27.18 8.37 17.02
N THR A 324 -26.77 9.60 16.68
CA THR A 324 -27.53 10.49 15.79
C THR A 324 -27.23 10.25 14.31
N ASN A 325 -26.31 9.32 13.97
CA ASN A 325 -25.79 9.12 12.62
C ASN A 325 -25.30 10.43 11.97
N ASP A 326 -24.77 11.35 12.78
CA ASP A 326 -24.33 12.65 12.29
C ASP A 326 -23.07 13.18 12.99
N TYR A 327 -22.09 13.47 12.16
CA TYR A 327 -20.92 14.28 12.47
C TYR A 327 -20.33 14.77 11.16
N GLU A 328 -20.51 16.05 10.84
CA GLU A 328 -20.12 16.63 9.55
C GLU A 328 -20.64 15.82 8.34
N SER A 329 -21.85 15.25 8.44
CA SER A 329 -22.48 14.43 7.38
C SER A 329 -21.71 13.16 6.97
N SER A 330 -20.78 12.70 7.81
CA SER A 330 -19.89 11.56 7.52
C SER A 330 -20.41 10.20 7.97
N MET A 331 -21.60 10.15 8.59
CA MET A 331 -22.17 8.97 9.26
C MET A 331 -23.60 8.65 8.80
N SER A 332 -24.09 9.33 7.77
CA SER A 332 -25.51 9.43 7.41
C SER A 332 -26.24 8.09 7.26
N HIS A 333 -25.55 7.02 6.86
CA HIS A 333 -26.13 5.71 6.62
C HIS A 333 -25.40 4.59 7.37
N VAL A 334 -24.63 4.94 8.41
CA VAL A 334 -23.83 3.97 9.16
C VAL A 334 -24.68 2.81 9.70
N GLY A 335 -25.91 3.07 10.14
CA GLY A 335 -26.83 2.06 10.63
C GLY A 335 -27.25 1.04 9.57
N VAL A 336 -27.34 1.45 8.29
CA VAL A 336 -27.57 0.55 7.17
C VAL A 336 -26.37 -0.37 6.98
N HIS A 337 -25.16 0.16 7.08
CA HIS A 337 -23.93 -0.61 6.95
C HIS A 337 -23.71 -1.56 8.14
N GLU A 338 -24.11 -1.17 9.35
CA GLU A 338 -24.15 -2.06 10.51
C GLU A 338 -25.11 -3.24 10.29
N LYS A 339 -26.33 -2.94 9.83
CA LYS A 339 -27.33 -3.96 9.47
C LYS A 339 -26.77 -4.90 8.41
N ALA A 340 -26.11 -4.37 7.38
CA ALA A 340 -25.49 -5.16 6.32
C ALA A 340 -24.39 -6.12 6.84
N ILE A 341 -23.64 -5.74 7.88
CA ILE A 341 -22.61 -6.63 8.47
C ILE A 341 -23.24 -7.68 9.40
N LYS A 342 -24.17 -7.27 10.27
CA LYS A 342 -24.71 -8.13 11.34
C LYS A 342 -25.83 -9.04 10.85
N GLU A 343 -26.63 -8.54 9.93
CA GLU A 343 -27.93 -9.10 9.53
C GLU A 343 -28.13 -8.96 8.02
N SER A 344 -27.12 -9.32 7.22
CA SER A 344 -27.14 -9.19 5.75
C SER A 344 -28.38 -9.81 5.09
N PHE A 345 -28.91 -10.90 5.65
CA PHE A 345 -30.13 -11.58 5.22
C PHE A 345 -31.42 -10.76 5.41
N LYS A 346 -31.36 -9.64 6.15
CA LYS A 346 -32.47 -8.70 6.33
C LYS A 346 -32.38 -7.47 5.43
N LEU A 347 -31.36 -7.38 4.57
CA LEU A 347 -31.34 -6.35 3.53
C LEU A 347 -32.51 -6.59 2.58
N LYS A 348 -33.24 -5.53 2.22
CA LYS A 348 -34.35 -5.55 1.25
C LYS A 348 -33.84 -5.95 -0.13
N ASN A 349 -32.68 -5.43 -0.53
CA ASN A 349 -32.09 -5.70 -1.84
C ASN A 349 -30.56 -5.75 -1.76
N ILE A 350 -30.01 -6.96 -1.64
CA ILE A 350 -28.57 -7.15 -1.51
C ILE A 350 -27.80 -6.73 -2.77
N ASP A 351 -28.36 -6.95 -3.96
CA ASP A 351 -27.70 -6.61 -5.22
C ASP A 351 -27.64 -5.09 -5.42
N ALA A 352 -28.74 -4.39 -5.11
CA ALA A 352 -28.76 -2.93 -5.09
C ALA A 352 -27.75 -2.38 -4.07
N TYR A 353 -27.74 -2.92 -2.85
CA TYR A 353 -26.76 -2.55 -1.82
C TYR A 353 -25.33 -2.74 -2.33
N MET A 354 -25.01 -3.91 -2.91
CA MET A 354 -23.66 -4.24 -3.39
C MET A 354 -23.21 -3.39 -4.58
N SER A 355 -24.14 -2.81 -5.34
CA SER A 355 -23.86 -1.85 -6.41
C SER A 355 -23.74 -0.39 -5.93
N GLY A 356 -23.96 -0.13 -4.64
CA GLY A 356 -23.89 1.20 -4.03
C GLY A 356 -25.22 1.92 -3.95
N ASN A 357 -26.32 1.30 -4.38
CA ASN A 357 -27.66 1.83 -4.21
C ASN A 357 -28.32 1.24 -2.97
N TYR A 358 -28.09 1.84 -1.81
CA TYR A 358 -28.71 1.45 -0.55
C TYR A 358 -29.89 2.34 -0.16
N THR A 359 -30.43 3.16 -1.08
CA THR A 359 -31.57 4.04 -0.81
C THR A 359 -32.85 3.27 -0.49
N GLU A 360 -32.99 2.06 -1.05
CA GLU A 360 -34.11 1.15 -0.75
C GLU A 360 -34.10 0.72 0.73
N GLU A 361 -32.94 0.68 1.39
CA GLU A 361 -32.82 0.37 2.82
C GLU A 361 -33.23 1.55 3.72
N LEU A 362 -33.36 2.75 3.18
CA LEU A 362 -33.71 3.98 3.91
C LEU A 362 -35.22 4.25 3.92
N GLN A 363 -35.97 3.56 3.07
CA GLN A 363 -37.43 3.63 3.06
C GLN A 363 -37.95 2.58 4.03
N ASP A 364 -38.86 2.94 4.95
CA ASP A 364 -39.44 1.99 5.92
C ASP A 364 -40.33 0.93 5.23
#